data_AF-A0A815X925-F1
#
_entry.id   AF-A0A815X925-F1
#
_cell.length_a   1.000
_cell.length_b   1.000
_cell.length_c   1.000
_cell.angle_alpha   90.00
_cell.angle_beta   90.00
_cell.angle_gamma   90.00
#
_symmetry.space_group_name_H-M   'P 1'
#
loop_
_entity.id
_entity.type
_entity.pdbx_description
1 polymer ?
#
loop_
_entity_poly.entity_id
_entity_poly.type
_entity_poly.pdbx_seq_one_letter_code
_entity_poly.pdbx_strand_id
1 'polypeptide(L)'
;MTNVTCIQGYLTAKPLCEPKHCTTHPYWIKNGYVKYQNRRHGGYAEYSCRNGYKLSNHRILRCLFGQWESPYDRSNLIQCVADTCLHPGFIHHGKTYVVNYGTSRYALSANITLRHGASLQYECDP
;
A
#
# COMPACT_ATOMS: atom_id res chain seq x y z
N MET A 1 19.51 -5.85 27.72
CA MET A 1 20.92 -5.91 28.14
C MET A 1 21.05 -7.13 29.02
N THR A 2 22.09 -7.94 28.81
CA THR A 2 22.30 -9.17 29.57
C THR A 2 23.60 -9.00 30.34
N ASN A 3 23.54 -9.01 31.67
CA ASN A 3 24.72 -8.92 32.52
C ASN A 3 25.22 -10.33 32.83
N VAL A 4 26.52 -10.54 32.68
CA VAL A 4 27.18 -11.81 33.01
C VAL A 4 28.23 -11.51 34.07
N THR A 5 28.26 -12.33 35.11
CA THR A 5 29.17 -12.14 36.26
C THR A 5 30.29 -13.15 36.19
N CYS A 6 31.52 -12.74 36.51
CA CYS A 6 32.64 -13.65 36.71
C CYS A 6 32.68 -14.08 38.18
N ILE A 7 32.62 -15.38 38.44
CA ILE A 7 32.69 -15.95 39.79
C ILE A 7 33.73 -17.07 39.78
N GLN A 8 34.81 -16.90 40.56
CA GLN A 8 35.87 -17.90 40.73
C GLN A 8 36.45 -18.44 39.41
N GLY A 9 36.61 -17.57 38.41
CA GLY A 9 37.17 -17.94 37.09
C GLY A 9 36.15 -18.48 36.08
N TYR A 10 34.87 -18.57 36.43
CA TYR A 10 33.79 -19.02 35.54
C TYR A 10 32.78 -17.90 35.27
N LEU A 11 32.28 -17.84 34.03
CA LEU A 11 31.17 -16.97 33.67
C LEU A 11 29.85 -17.63 34.08
N THR A 12 28.94 -16.87 34.71
CA THR A 12 27.64 -17.39 35.16
C THR A 12 26.73 -17.88 34.04
N ALA A 13 26.91 -17.34 32.82
CA ALA A 13 26.18 -17.76 31.63
C ALA A 13 26.90 -17.33 30.35
N LYS A 14 26.62 -18.02 29.25
CA LYS A 14 26.94 -17.54 27.89
C LYS A 14 25.69 -16.85 27.32
N PRO A 15 25.72 -15.56 26.99
CA PRO A 15 24.54 -14.88 26.46
C PRO A 15 24.24 -15.34 25.03
N LEU A 16 22.94 -15.50 24.74
CA LEU A 16 22.45 -15.69 23.38
C LEU A 16 22.18 -14.32 22.76
N CYS A 17 22.71 -14.09 21.56
CA CYS A 17 22.44 -12.88 20.79
C CYS A 17 21.40 -13.20 19.72
N GLU A 18 20.22 -12.59 19.84
CA GLU A 18 19.16 -12.70 18.83
C GLU A 18 19.00 -11.37 18.09
N PRO A 19 18.81 -11.40 16.76
CA PRO A 19 18.53 -10.20 16.00
C PRO A 19 17.28 -9.48 16.51
N LYS A 20 17.32 -8.15 16.58
CA LYS A 20 16.19 -7.35 17.03
C LYS A 20 14.98 -7.55 16.12
N HIS A 21 13.81 -7.62 16.75
CA HIS A 21 12.53 -7.60 16.06
C HIS A 21 12.22 -6.17 15.61
N CYS A 22 11.53 -6.02 14.49
CA CYS A 22 11.11 -4.72 13.99
C CYS A 22 9.84 -4.28 14.72
N THR A 23 10.02 -3.41 15.71
CA THR A 23 8.92 -2.87 16.53
C THR A 23 8.41 -1.53 16.04
N THR A 24 9.23 -0.81 15.27
CA THR A 24 8.85 0.47 14.67
C THR A 24 7.93 0.26 13.48
N HIS A 25 7.05 1.24 13.25
CA HIS A 25 6.29 1.30 12.02
C HIS A 25 7.25 1.63 10.86
N PRO A 26 7.12 0.98 9.68
CA PRO A 26 7.76 1.44 8.46
C PRO A 26 7.41 2.89 8.12
N TYR A 27 7.95 3.43 7.04
CA TYR A 27 7.54 4.76 6.57
C TYR A 27 6.05 4.80 6.25
N TRP A 28 5.39 5.90 6.63
CA TRP A 28 3.98 6.10 6.35
C TRP A 28 3.77 6.49 4.90
N ILE A 29 2.79 5.88 4.25
CA ILE A 29 2.37 6.24 2.90
C ILE A 29 0.95 6.81 2.93
N LYS A 30 0.72 7.90 2.21
CA LYS A 30 -0.61 8.52 2.11
C LYS A 30 -1.58 7.54 1.45
N ASN A 31 -2.80 7.43 1.96
CA ASN A 31 -3.83 6.50 1.48
C ASN A 31 -3.44 5.01 1.51
N GLY A 32 -2.41 4.64 2.26
CA GLY A 32 -2.03 3.25 2.46
C GLY A 32 -1.86 2.89 3.93
N TYR A 33 -1.58 1.62 4.15
CA TYR A 33 -1.38 0.99 5.44
C TYR A 33 -0.48 -0.24 5.29
N VAL A 34 0.10 -0.71 6.38
CA VAL A 34 1.00 -1.86 6.40
C VAL A 34 0.30 -3.07 7.01
N LYS A 35 0.38 -4.21 6.34
CA LYS A 35 -0.01 -5.52 6.84
C LYS A 35 1.25 -6.26 7.28
N TYR A 36 1.36 -6.57 8.57
CA TYR A 36 2.51 -7.28 9.12
C TYR A 36 2.26 -8.79 9.08
N GLN A 37 3.11 -9.54 8.39
CA GLN A 37 3.08 -11.01 8.45
C GLN A 37 3.93 -11.51 9.62
N ASN A 38 5.17 -11.04 9.73
CA ASN A 38 6.07 -11.38 10.83
C ASN A 38 7.07 -10.25 11.09
N ARG A 39 7.23 -9.87 12.35
CA ARG A 39 8.14 -8.81 12.82
C ARG A 39 9.50 -9.30 13.31
N ARG A 40 9.72 -10.63 13.37
CA ARG A 40 11.03 -11.21 13.66
C ARG A 40 12.00 -10.88 12.53
N HIS A 41 13.29 -10.94 12.83
CA HIS A 41 14.33 -10.83 11.80
C HIS A 41 14.11 -11.83 10.66
N GLY A 42 14.20 -11.35 9.43
CA GLY A 42 13.88 -12.11 8.22
C GLY A 42 12.37 -12.21 7.91
N GLY A 43 11.50 -11.74 8.80
CA GLY A 43 10.07 -11.62 8.56
C GLY A 43 9.73 -10.51 7.56
N TYR A 44 8.47 -10.52 7.11
CA TYR A 44 8.00 -9.61 6.06
C TYR A 44 6.74 -8.84 6.47
N ALA A 45 6.58 -7.68 5.85
CA ALA A 45 5.36 -6.87 5.90
C ALA A 45 5.05 -6.36 4.48
N GLU A 46 3.78 -6.08 4.22
CA GLU A 46 3.33 -5.60 2.91
C GLU A 46 2.53 -4.31 3.02
N TYR A 47 2.81 -3.35 2.14
CA TYR A 47 1.94 -2.21 1.96
C TYR A 47 0.64 -2.61 1.24
N SER A 48 -0.43 -1.95 1.61
CA SER A 48 -1.74 -2.07 0.99
C SER A 48 -2.40 -0.69 0.93
N CYS A 49 -3.17 -0.43 -0.11
CA CYS A 49 -3.87 0.84 -0.28
C CYS A 49 -5.30 0.77 0.24
N ARG A 50 -5.82 1.94 0.65
CA ARG A 50 -7.24 2.11 0.96
C ARG A 50 -8.08 2.01 -0.32
N ASN A 51 -9.38 1.81 -0.14
CA ASN A 51 -10.30 1.69 -1.28
C ASN A 51 -10.21 2.91 -2.22
N GLY A 52 -10.23 2.65 -3.52
CA GLY A 52 -10.03 3.66 -4.58
C GLY A 52 -8.58 4.09 -4.83
N TYR A 53 -7.61 3.36 -4.26
CA TYR A 53 -6.19 3.56 -4.52
C TYR A 53 -5.50 2.23 -4.82
N LYS A 54 -4.47 2.26 -5.66
CA LYS A 54 -3.60 1.13 -5.98
C LYS A 54 -2.13 1.48 -5.74
N LEU A 55 -1.32 0.45 -5.50
CA LEU A 55 0.12 0.63 -5.34
C LEU A 55 0.76 0.96 -6.68
N SER A 56 1.65 1.96 -6.69
CA SER A 56 2.45 2.30 -7.87
C SER A 56 3.54 1.27 -8.17
N ASN A 57 4.10 0.64 -7.13
CA ASN A 57 5.32 -0.17 -7.17
C ASN A 57 5.24 -1.39 -6.25
N HIS A 58 6.37 -2.11 -6.11
CA HIS A 58 6.54 -3.26 -5.21
C HIS A 58 6.14 -2.96 -3.77
N ARG A 59 5.64 -3.97 -3.06
CA ARG A 59 4.89 -3.81 -1.80
C ARG A 59 5.57 -4.35 -0.55
N ILE A 60 6.68 -5.08 -0.69
CA ILE A 60 7.22 -5.95 0.36
C ILE A 60 8.34 -5.24 1.13
N LEU A 61 8.28 -5.34 2.45
CA LEU A 61 9.32 -4.96 3.39
C LEU A 61 9.85 -6.21 4.10
N ARG A 62 11.14 -6.22 4.40
CA ARG A 62 11.82 -7.25 5.17
C ARG A 62 12.37 -6.66 6.45
N CYS A 63 12.20 -7.37 7.57
CA CYS A 63 12.76 -6.96 8.84
C CYS A 63 14.24 -7.38 8.94
N LEU A 64 15.14 -6.41 9.00
CA LEU A 64 16.58 -6.59 9.14
C LEU A 64 17.07 -5.85 10.39
N PHE A 65 17.60 -6.60 11.37
CA PHE A 65 18.16 -6.09 12.63
C PHE A 65 17.32 -5.02 13.35
N GLY A 66 15.99 -5.14 13.32
CA GLY A 66 15.07 -4.21 13.96
C GLY A 66 14.62 -3.04 13.09
N GLN A 67 15.05 -2.98 11.83
CA GLN A 67 14.63 -2.00 10.83
C GLN A 67 13.89 -2.66 9.67
N TRP A 68 12.82 -2.00 9.22
CA TRP A 68 12.11 -2.42 8.02
C TRP A 68 12.82 -1.89 6.78
N GLU A 69 13.27 -2.80 5.92
CA GLU A 69 13.94 -2.46 4.68
C GLU A 69 13.14 -2.95 3.46
N SER A 70 13.14 -2.15 2.40
CA SER A 70 12.67 -2.62 1.09
C SER A 70 13.82 -3.33 0.39
N PRO A 71 13.61 -4.54 -0.16
CA PRO A 71 14.62 -5.19 -1.01
C PRO A 71 14.78 -4.48 -2.37
N TYR A 72 13.87 -3.56 -2.70
CA TYR A 72 13.93 -2.71 -3.89
C TYR A 72 14.51 -1.34 -3.54
N ASP A 73 15.19 -0.71 -4.51
CA ASP A 73 15.82 0.60 -4.38
C ASP A 73 14.88 1.64 -3.73
N ARG A 74 15.41 2.34 -2.71
CA ARG A 74 14.72 3.41 -1.97
C ARG A 74 14.32 4.57 -2.88
N SER A 75 14.92 4.69 -4.07
CA SER A 75 14.51 5.64 -5.12
C SER A 75 13.09 5.42 -5.64
N ASN A 76 12.54 4.21 -5.51
CA ASN A 76 11.15 3.91 -5.89
C ASN A 76 10.25 3.99 -4.65
N LEU A 77 9.95 5.23 -4.23
CA LEU A 77 9.03 5.46 -3.12
C LEU A 77 7.69 4.77 -3.38
N ILE A 78 7.31 3.83 -2.52
CA ILE A 78 6.01 3.16 -2.58
C ILE A 78 4.93 4.21 -2.35
N GLN A 79 3.98 4.31 -3.29
CA GLN A 79 2.89 5.27 -3.20
C GLN A 79 1.56 4.60 -3.54
N CYS A 80 0.51 5.03 -2.84
CA CYS A 80 -0.86 4.72 -3.22
C CYS A 80 -1.37 5.82 -4.14
N VAL A 81 -1.49 5.48 -5.43
CA VAL A 81 -2.04 6.37 -6.45
C VAL A 81 -3.53 6.09 -6.63
N ALA A 82 -4.30 7.11 -7.00
CA ALA A 82 -5.73 6.94 -7.21
C ALA A 82 -5.96 5.86 -8.27
N ASP A 83 -6.83 4.90 -7.97
CA ASP A 83 -7.23 3.92 -8.96
C ASP A 83 -8.31 4.54 -9.86
N THR A 84 -8.01 4.59 -11.14
CA THR A 84 -8.85 5.27 -12.12
C THR A 84 -9.05 4.42 -13.35
N CYS A 85 -10.25 4.48 -13.90
CA CYS A 85 -10.60 3.85 -15.16
C CYS A 85 -10.43 4.85 -16.29
N LEU A 86 -9.94 4.36 -17.43
CA LEU A 86 -10.03 5.12 -18.67
C LEU A 86 -11.50 5.16 -19.11
N HIS A 87 -11.90 6.29 -19.69
CA HIS A 87 -13.20 6.39 -20.33
C HIS A 87 -13.30 5.30 -21.42
N PRO A 88 -14.36 4.48 -21.44
CA PRO A 88 -14.52 3.41 -22.42
C PRO A 88 -14.79 3.93 -23.85
N GLY A 89 -14.99 5.24 -24.01
CA GLY A 89 -15.35 5.89 -25.27
C GLY A 89 -16.84 6.23 -25.33
N PHE A 90 -17.19 7.04 -26.32
CA PHE A 90 -18.58 7.36 -26.64
C PHE A 90 -19.20 6.28 -27.51
N ILE A 91 -20.48 6.01 -27.28
CA ILE A 91 -21.27 5.15 -28.15
C ILE A 91 -21.76 5.93 -29.37
N HIS A 92 -21.91 5.25 -30.51
CA HIS A 92 -22.53 5.84 -31.70
C HIS A 92 -24.06 5.96 -31.49
N HIS A 93 -24.67 7.05 -32.00
CA HIS A 93 -26.11 7.33 -31.86
C HIS A 93 -26.61 7.25 -30.42
N GLY A 94 -25.88 7.88 -29.50
CA GLY A 94 -26.27 7.96 -28.11
C GLY A 94 -25.43 8.95 -27.32
N LYS A 95 -25.82 9.14 -26.06
CA LYS A 95 -25.21 10.07 -25.12
C LYS A 95 -24.73 9.34 -23.88
N THR A 96 -23.58 9.76 -23.36
CA THR A 96 -23.00 9.21 -22.14
C THR A 96 -23.08 10.25 -21.02
N TYR A 97 -23.49 9.81 -19.84
CA TYR A 97 -23.61 10.64 -18.65
C TYR A 97 -22.77 10.06 -17.52
N VAL A 98 -22.12 10.93 -16.75
CA VAL A 98 -21.56 10.54 -15.45
C VAL A 98 -22.62 10.73 -14.37
N VAL A 99 -22.81 9.72 -13.54
CA VAL A 99 -23.76 9.73 -12.43
C VAL A 99 -23.00 9.93 -11.13
N ASN A 100 -23.35 10.97 -10.38
CA ASN A 100 -22.78 11.25 -9.07
C ASN A 100 -23.78 10.88 -7.97
N TYR A 101 -23.41 9.94 -7.09
CA TYR A 101 -24.23 9.46 -5.96
C TYR A 101 -25.71 9.16 -6.30
N GLY A 102 -26.01 8.77 -7.54
CA GLY A 102 -27.32 8.31 -7.98
C GLY A 102 -28.40 9.38 -8.22
N THR A 103 -28.17 10.65 -7.90
CA THR A 103 -29.20 11.71 -7.98
C THR A 103 -28.99 12.72 -9.10
N SER A 104 -27.75 13.01 -9.48
CA SER A 104 -27.43 13.96 -10.56
C SER A 104 -26.61 13.28 -11.65
N ARG A 105 -27.02 13.48 -12.92
CA ARG A 105 -26.29 13.02 -14.10
C ARG A 105 -25.82 14.21 -14.95
N TYR A 106 -24.58 14.17 -15.40
CA TYR A 106 -23.97 15.20 -16.25
C TYR A 106 -23.56 14.61 -17.59
N ALA A 107 -23.98 15.24 -18.69
CA ALA A 107 -23.59 14.80 -20.03
C ALA A 107 -22.08 14.97 -20.22
N LEU A 108 -21.43 13.93 -20.76
CA LEU A 108 -20.02 13.97 -21.08
C LEU A 108 -19.82 14.34 -22.56
N SER A 109 -18.88 15.23 -22.81
CA SER A 109 -18.47 15.66 -24.16
C SER A 109 -17.00 15.36 -24.49
N ALA A 110 -16.24 14.79 -23.54
CA ALA A 110 -14.86 14.36 -23.74
C ALA A 110 -14.53 13.09 -22.94
N ASN A 111 -13.48 12.38 -23.35
CA ASN A 111 -12.94 11.23 -22.62
C ASN A 111 -12.34 11.70 -21.29
N ILE A 112 -12.91 11.26 -20.17
CA ILE A 112 -12.45 11.63 -18.82
C ILE A 112 -11.87 10.44 -18.05
N THR A 113 -10.96 10.72 -17.13
CA THR A 113 -10.49 9.71 -16.18
C THR A 113 -11.51 9.54 -15.05
N LEU A 114 -12.06 8.33 -14.92
CA LEU A 114 -13.07 8.02 -13.93
C LEU A 114 -12.42 7.60 -12.62
N ARG A 115 -12.82 8.21 -11.52
CA ARG A 115 -12.39 7.80 -10.18
C ARG A 115 -13.14 6.55 -9.73
N HIS A 116 -12.53 5.77 -8.85
CA HIS A 116 -13.20 4.66 -8.17
C HIS A 116 -14.58 5.06 -7.63
N GLY A 117 -15.59 4.25 -7.94
CA GLY A 117 -16.99 4.50 -7.55
C GLY A 117 -17.79 5.40 -8.51
N ALA A 118 -17.16 6.03 -9.51
CA ALA A 118 -17.88 6.74 -10.55
C ALA A 118 -18.70 5.77 -11.41
N SER A 119 -19.92 6.17 -11.76
CA SER A 119 -20.82 5.39 -12.61
C SER A 119 -21.12 6.13 -13.90
N LEU A 120 -21.17 5.39 -15.01
CA LEU A 120 -21.61 5.91 -16.30
C LEU A 120 -22.99 5.37 -16.63
N GLN A 121 -23.83 6.24 -17.21
CA GLN A 121 -25.11 5.89 -17.79
C GLN A 121 -25.08 6.21 -19.28
N TYR A 122 -25.65 5.33 -20.10
CA TYR A 122 -25.76 5.51 -21.53
C TYR A 122 -27.23 5.64 -21.92
N GLU A 123 -27.51 6.50 -22.89
CA GLU A 123 -28.85 6.73 -23.43
C GLU A 123 -28.75 6.70 -24.95
N CYS A 124 -29.52 5.83 -25.60
CA CYS A 124 -29.56 5.76 -27.06
C CYS A 124 -30.44 6.88 -27.62
N ASP A 125 -30.07 7.40 -28.79
CA ASP A 125 -30.97 8.28 -29.54
C ASP A 125 -32.22 7.48 -29.98
N PRO A 126 -33.39 8.13 -30.04
CA PRO A 126 -34.66 7.48 -30.39
C PRO A 126 -34.74 6.98 -31.84
#